data_AF-A0A2S5CII1-F1
#
_entry.id   AF-A0A2S5CII1-F1
#
_cell.length_a   1.000
_cell.length_b   1.000
_cell.length_c   1.000
_cell.angle_alpha   90.00
_cell.angle_beta   90.00
_cell.angle_gamma   90.00
#
_symmetry.space_group_name_H-M   'P 1'
#
loop_
_entity.id
_entity.type
_entity.pdbx_description
1 polymer ?
#
loop_
_entity_poly.entity_id
_entity_poly.type
_entity_poly.pdbx_seq_one_letter_code
_entity_poly.pdbx_strand_id
1 'polypeptide(L)'
;MNISGQTLELIFVVSDDSEADAVMAHLRHATTGESPLSLTELVVDEALGAVSNEKVITAILVFALHITEGVLGAMVYDLLKAYPSIACVAGETPVIQDDLNDLPALDAKLRNASLSSPAVPTVGSGEA
;
A
#
# COMPACT_ATOMS: atom_id res chain seq x y z
N MET A 1 19.69 -9.32 11.09
CA MET A 1 18.45 -9.33 11.89
C MET A 1 17.33 -9.57 10.89
N ASN A 2 16.82 -10.81 10.79
CA ASN A 2 15.76 -11.14 9.83
C ASN A 2 14.47 -10.57 10.39
N ILE A 3 14.06 -9.41 9.89
CA ILE A 3 12.79 -8.80 10.26
C ILE A 3 11.75 -9.53 9.42
N SER A 4 11.00 -10.45 10.03
CA SER A 4 9.80 -11.00 9.39
C SER A 4 8.82 -9.85 9.19
N GLY A 5 8.78 -9.31 7.98
CA GLY A 5 7.89 -8.22 7.59
C GLY A 5 6.75 -8.72 6.72
N GLN A 6 5.63 -8.02 6.78
CA GLN A 6 4.55 -8.17 5.80
C GLN A 6 4.78 -7.18 4.67
N THR A 7 4.39 -7.59 3.47
CA THR A 7 4.44 -6.75 2.28
C THR A 7 3.03 -6.54 1.78
N LEU A 8 2.65 -5.29 1.55
CA LEU A 8 1.35 -4.91 1.01
C LEU A 8 1.57 -4.11 -0.26
N GLU A 9 1.02 -4.63 -1.35
CA GLU A 9 0.90 -3.89 -2.60
C GLU A 9 -0.40 -3.08 -2.56
N LEU A 10 -0.32 -1.80 -2.85
CA LEU A 10 -1.46 -0.91 -3.04
C LEU A 10 -1.42 -0.38 -4.48
N ILE A 11 -2.51 -0.58 -5.20
CA ILE A 11 -2.69 -0.10 -6.56
C ILE A 11 -3.80 0.95 -6.53
N PHE A 12 -3.48 2.16 -6.94
CA PHE A 12 -4.42 3.26 -7.07
C PHE A 12 -4.67 3.57 -8.54
N VAL A 13 -5.93 3.76 -8.91
CA VAL A 13 -6.31 4.22 -10.24
C VAL A 13 -6.90 5.63 -10.08
N VAL A 14 -6.25 6.59 -10.72
CA VAL A 14 -6.61 8.02 -10.67
C VAL A 14 -6.91 8.54 -12.06
N SER A 15 -7.70 9.61 -12.18
CA SER A 15 -8.11 10.15 -13.49
C SER A 15 -7.38 11.44 -13.88
N ASP A 16 -6.62 12.05 -12.98
CA ASP A 16 -5.90 13.31 -13.21
C ASP A 16 -4.48 13.29 -12.64
N ASP A 17 -3.58 14.06 -13.26
CA ASP A 17 -2.20 14.27 -12.81
C ASP A 17 -2.12 14.84 -11.38
N SER A 18 -3.03 15.73 -11.01
CA SER A 18 -3.06 16.36 -9.68
C SER A 18 -3.42 15.36 -8.59
N GLU A 19 -4.35 14.44 -8.87
CA GLU A 19 -4.67 13.34 -7.97
C GLU A 19 -3.49 12.37 -7.87
N ALA A 20 -2.81 12.10 -8.98
CA ALA A 20 -1.63 11.24 -8.98
C ALA A 20 -0.51 11.80 -8.11
N ASP A 21 -0.21 13.09 -8.24
CA ASP A 21 0.80 13.77 -7.43
C ASP A 21 0.41 13.76 -5.95
N ALA A 22 -0.87 13.99 -5.63
CA ALA A 22 -1.37 13.94 -4.28
C ALA A 22 -1.26 12.54 -3.64
N VAL A 23 -1.60 11.48 -4.38
CA VAL A 23 -1.44 10.08 -3.91
C VAL A 23 0.03 9.80 -3.62
N MET A 24 0.93 10.14 -4.54
CA MET A 24 2.36 9.93 -4.35
C MET A 24 2.90 10.71 -3.15
N ALA A 25 2.49 11.97 -3.00
CA ALA A 25 2.89 12.82 -1.88
C ALA A 25 2.39 12.25 -0.55
N HIS A 26 1.13 11.78 -0.50
CA HIS A 26 0.53 11.18 0.69
C HIS A 26 1.22 9.88 1.09
N LEU A 27 1.48 8.98 0.13
CA LEU A 27 2.18 7.71 0.39
C LEU A 27 3.61 7.95 0.88
N ARG A 28 4.31 8.92 0.29
CA ARG A 28 5.64 9.33 0.77
C ARG A 28 5.55 9.90 2.18
N HIS A 29 4.60 10.80 2.43
CA HIS A 29 4.45 11.42 3.75
C HIS A 29 4.13 10.37 4.83
N ALA A 30 3.22 9.44 4.54
CA ALA A 30 2.81 8.38 5.46
C ALA A 30 3.96 7.40 5.79
N THR A 31 4.98 7.33 4.94
CA THR A 31 6.14 6.44 5.10
C THR A 31 7.45 7.16 5.44
N THR A 32 7.42 8.49 5.58
CA THR A 32 8.59 9.26 6.03
C THR A 32 8.70 9.33 7.55
N GLY A 33 9.93 9.32 8.08
CA GLY A 33 10.21 9.55 9.50
C GLY A 33 10.20 8.29 10.37
N GLU A 34 9.55 8.36 11.53
CA GLU A 34 9.37 7.26 12.50
C GLU A 34 8.12 6.40 12.20
N SER A 35 7.64 6.42 10.96
CA SER A 35 6.50 5.61 10.56
C SER A 35 6.83 4.11 10.66
N PRO A 36 5.93 3.28 11.21
CA PRO A 36 6.10 1.83 11.20
C PRO A 36 5.91 1.20 9.80
N LEU A 37 5.61 2.02 8.80
CA LEU A 37 5.47 1.69 7.39
C LEU A 37 6.72 2.12 6.63
N SER A 38 7.31 1.22 5.85
CA SER A 38 8.41 1.51 4.93
C SER A 38 7.93 1.37 3.49
N LEU A 39 8.03 2.44 2.70
CA LEU A 39 7.76 2.39 1.27
C LEU A 39 8.98 1.82 0.56
N THR A 40 8.83 0.67 -0.06
CA THR A 40 9.91 -0.02 -0.78
C THR A 40 9.89 0.25 -2.27
N GLU A 41 8.70 0.40 -2.84
CA GLU A 41 8.52 0.70 -4.25
C GLU A 41 7.33 1.65 -4.43
N LEU A 42 7.48 2.59 -5.35
CA LEU A 42 6.42 3.51 -5.76
C LEU A 42 6.62 3.81 -7.24
N VAL A 43 5.71 3.31 -8.06
CA VAL A 43 5.76 3.39 -9.51
C VAL A 43 4.44 3.98 -10.02
N VAL A 44 4.54 4.88 -11.00
CA VAL A 44 3.39 5.35 -11.77
C VAL A 44 3.49 4.71 -13.14
N ASP A 45 2.51 3.87 -13.48
CA ASP A 45 2.37 3.31 -14.80
C ASP A 45 1.46 4.22 -15.63
N GLU A 46 2.09 4.99 -16.50
CA GLU A 46 1.42 5.87 -17.47
C GLU A 46 1.03 5.12 -18.76
N ALA A 47 1.55 3.89 -18.94
CA ALA A 47 1.33 3.09 -20.15
C ALA A 47 -0.07 2.46 -20.17
N LEU A 48 -0.58 2.00 -19.03
CA LEU A 48 -1.98 1.62 -18.85
C LEU A 48 -2.93 2.82 -19.05
N GLY A 49 -2.44 4.04 -18.83
CA GLY A 49 -3.20 5.27 -18.97
C GLY A 49 -3.47 5.78 -20.37
N ALA A 50 -2.72 5.27 -21.35
CA ALA A 50 -2.82 5.72 -22.74
C ALA A 50 -4.18 5.38 -23.40
N VAL A 51 -4.99 4.51 -22.79
CA VAL A 51 -6.28 4.06 -23.34
C VAL A 51 -7.48 4.73 -22.65
N SER A 52 -7.33 5.13 -21.38
CA SER A 52 -8.45 5.64 -20.56
C SER A 52 -8.25 7.04 -19.97
N ASN A 53 -7.10 7.71 -20.19
CA ASN A 53 -6.69 8.90 -19.42
C ASN A 53 -6.59 8.67 -17.91
N GLU A 54 -6.46 7.41 -17.48
CA GLU A 54 -6.27 7.05 -16.08
C GLU A 54 -4.78 6.90 -15.79
N LYS A 55 -4.32 7.07 -14.56
CA LYS A 55 -2.96 6.72 -14.15
C LYS A 55 -3.04 5.64 -13.09
N VAL A 56 -2.18 4.64 -13.23
CA VAL A 56 -2.10 3.54 -12.26
C VAL A 56 -0.87 3.77 -11.40
N ILE A 57 -1.06 3.84 -10.08
CA ILE A 57 0.01 4.08 -9.12
C ILE A 57 0.14 2.82 -8.28
N THR A 58 1.26 2.15 -8.40
CA THR A 58 1.58 0.95 -7.61
C THR A 58 2.55 1.33 -6.51
N ALA A 59 2.22 0.98 -5.27
CA ALA A 59 3.03 1.24 -4.09
C ALA A 59 3.20 -0.05 -3.28
N ILE A 60 4.44 -0.44 -3.03
CA ILE A 60 4.77 -1.61 -2.21
C ILE A 60 5.26 -1.13 -0.85
N LEU A 61 4.46 -1.44 0.17
CA LEU A 61 4.72 -1.12 1.56
C LEU A 61 5.24 -2.36 2.28
N VAL A 62 6.25 -2.18 3.13
CA VAL A 62 6.75 -3.20 4.05
C VAL A 62 6.58 -2.71 5.47
N PHE A 63 6.06 -3.56 6.34
CA PHE A 63 5.85 -3.24 7.74
C PHE A 63 6.06 -4.46 8.63
N ALA A 64 6.33 -4.22 9.92
CA ALA A 64 6.47 -5.30 10.88
C ALA A 64 5.12 -6.00 11.13
N LEU A 65 5.14 -7.32 11.36
CA LEU A 65 3.95 -8.12 11.70
C LEU A 65 3.10 -7.55 12.85
N HIS A 66 3.72 -6.79 13.75
CA HIS A 66 3.10 -6.18 14.93
C HIS A 66 2.91 -4.66 14.80
N ILE A 67 2.79 -4.13 13.57
CA ILE A 67 2.40 -2.74 13.39
C ILE A 67 1.09 -2.46 14.13
N THR A 68 0.99 -1.29 14.75
CA THR A 68 -0.20 -0.84 15.49
C THR A 68 -1.46 -0.93 14.62
N GLU A 69 -2.53 -1.49 15.19
CA GLU A 69 -3.84 -1.57 14.53
C GLU A 69 -4.34 -0.18 14.13
N GLY A 70 -4.90 -0.09 12.92
CA GLY A 70 -5.43 1.14 12.34
C GLY A 70 -4.41 1.99 11.58
N VAL A 71 -3.10 1.72 11.63
CA VAL A 71 -2.11 2.55 10.91
C VAL A 71 -2.25 2.42 9.39
N LEU A 72 -2.44 1.20 8.87
CA LEU A 72 -2.64 0.97 7.44
C LEU A 72 -4.01 1.51 7.02
N GLY A 73 -5.04 1.20 7.80
CA GLY A 73 -6.40 1.66 7.57
C GLY A 73 -6.50 3.18 7.53
N ALA A 74 -5.90 3.88 8.49
CA ALA A 74 -5.91 5.35 8.54
C ALA A 74 -5.21 5.98 7.34
N MET A 75 -4.07 5.44 6.92
CA MET A 75 -3.32 5.97 5.77
C MET A 75 -4.14 5.90 4.47
N VAL A 76 -4.77 4.74 4.20
CA VAL A 76 -5.63 4.56 3.01
C VAL A 76 -6.94 5.33 3.16
N TYR A 77 -7.51 5.39 4.37
CA TYR A 77 -8.73 6.14 4.67
C TYR A 77 -8.57 7.64 4.39
N ASP A 78 -7.51 8.27 4.90
CA ASP A 78 -7.26 9.70 4.68
C ASP A 78 -7.15 10.01 3.19
N LEU A 79 -6.46 9.13 2.44
CA LEU A 79 -6.28 9.31 1.00
C LEU A 79 -7.61 9.20 0.24
N LEU A 80 -8.37 8.13 0.45
CA LEU A 80 -9.63 7.90 -0.26
C LEU A 80 -10.73 8.88 0.19
N LYS A 81 -10.65 9.40 1.41
CA LYS A 81 -11.55 10.45 1.89
C LYS A 81 -11.25 11.80 1.26
N ALA A 82 -9.97 12.13 1.10
CA ALA A 82 -9.56 13.36 0.42
C ALA A 82 -9.87 13.31 -1.09
N TYR A 83 -9.76 12.12 -1.69
CA TYR A 83 -9.94 11.89 -3.12
C TYR A 83 -10.92 10.73 -3.39
N PRO A 84 -12.24 10.95 -3.27
CA PRO A 84 -13.25 9.89 -3.37
C PRO A 84 -13.40 9.29 -4.78
N SER A 85 -12.84 9.95 -5.80
CA SER A 85 -12.81 9.47 -7.19
C SER A 85 -11.76 8.38 -7.43
N ILE A 86 -10.81 8.20 -6.51
CA ILE A 86 -9.70 7.26 -6.65
C ILE A 86 -10.19 5.86 -6.33
N ALA A 87 -9.90 4.90 -7.21
CA ALA A 87 -10.07 3.49 -6.90
C ALA A 87 -8.78 2.93 -6.27
N CYS A 88 -8.92 2.09 -5.25
CA CYS A 88 -7.80 1.45 -4.56
C CYS A 88 -7.98 -0.06 -4.52
N VAL A 89 -6.90 -0.80 -4.79
CA VAL A 89 -6.82 -2.25 -4.65
C VAL A 89 -5.62 -2.57 -3.78
N ALA A 90 -5.83 -3.36 -2.74
CA ALA A 90 -4.80 -3.86 -1.85
C ALA A 90 -4.50 -5.32 -2.22
N GLY A 91 -3.35 -5.57 -2.83
CA GLY A 91 -3.02 -6.85 -3.47
C GLY A 91 -4.10 -7.22 -4.49
N GLU A 92 -4.83 -8.30 -4.23
CA GLU A 92 -5.96 -8.76 -5.07
C GLU A 92 -7.33 -8.32 -4.53
N THR A 93 -7.35 -7.52 -3.45
CA THR A 93 -8.56 -7.16 -2.73
C THR A 93 -8.96 -5.70 -3.01
N PRO A 94 -10.10 -5.44 -3.68
CA PRO A 94 -10.56 -4.07 -3.90
C PRO A 94 -10.99 -3.41 -2.59
N VAL A 95 -10.57 -2.16 -2.38
CA VAL A 95 -11.04 -1.29 -1.30
C VAL A 95 -12.20 -0.47 -1.84
N ILE A 96 -13.39 -0.70 -1.29
CA ILE A 96 -14.62 -0.02 -1.69
C ILE A 96 -14.96 1.08 -0.70
N GLN A 97 -15.76 2.06 -1.11
CA GLN A 97 -16.14 3.18 -0.23
C GLN A 97 -16.84 2.74 1.06
N ASP A 98 -17.50 1.58 1.06
CA ASP A 98 -18.13 1.04 2.27
C ASP A 98 -17.10 0.69 3.36
N ASP A 99 -15.90 0.25 2.97
CA ASP A 99 -14.80 -0.02 3.91
C ASP A 99 -14.37 1.26 4.65
N LEU A 100 -14.60 2.45 4.08
CA LEU A 100 -14.28 3.73 4.72
C LEU A 100 -15.24 4.06 5.89
N ASN A 101 -16.39 3.39 5.99
CA ASN A 101 -17.29 3.57 7.14
C ASN A 101 -16.79 2.84 8.39
N ASP A 102 -15.95 1.82 8.21
CA ASP A 102 -15.42 0.99 9.29
C ASP A 102 -13.90 0.86 9.17
N LEU A 103 -13.20 1.86 9.73
CA LEU A 103 -11.75 1.92 9.77
C LEU A 103 -11.06 0.65 10.33
N PRO A 104 -11.59 -0.02 11.39
CA PRO A 104 -10.98 -1.27 11.84
C PRO A 104 -11.16 -2.43 10.84
N ALA A 105 -12.31 -2.56 10.17
CA ALA A 105 -12.48 -3.54 9.10
C ALA A 105 -11.57 -3.25 7.90
N LEU A 106 -11.39 -1.97 7.53
CA LEU A 106 -10.44 -1.57 6.49
C LEU A 106 -9.01 -1.99 6.86
N ASP A 107 -8.54 -1.69 8.08
CA ASP A 107 -7.20 -2.09 8.52
C ASP A 107 -7.02 -3.61 8.50
N ALA A 108 -8.01 -4.37 8.99
CA ALA A 108 -7.99 -5.83 8.95
C ALA A 108 -7.95 -6.36 7.50
N LYS A 109 -8.69 -5.74 6.59
CA LYS A 109 -8.72 -6.09 5.16
C LYS A 109 -7.36 -5.84 4.50
N LEU A 110 -6.75 -4.69 4.74
CA LEU A 110 -5.40 -4.37 4.25
C LEU A 110 -4.34 -5.33 4.80
N ARG A 111 -4.43 -5.69 6.09
CA ARG A 111 -3.54 -6.71 6.69
C ARG A 111 -3.75 -8.08 6.08
N ASN A 112 -4.99 -8.47 5.80
CA ASN A 112 -5.28 -9.77 5.19
C ASN A 112 -4.82 -9.82 3.72
N ALA A 113 -4.86 -8.69 3.01
CA ALA A 113 -4.30 -8.54 1.68
C ALA A 113 -2.75 -8.52 1.67
N SER A 114 -2.12 -8.26 2.81
CA SER A 114 -0.67 -8.27 2.90
C SER A 114 -0.14 -9.70 2.80
N LEU A 115 0.82 -9.89 1.89
CA LEU A 115 1.53 -11.14 1.75
C LEU A 115 2.58 -11.21 2.86
N SER A 116 2.59 -12.32 3.60
CA SER A 116 3.73 -12.65 4.43
C SER A 116 4.91 -12.91 3.50
N SER A 117 5.88 -12.00 3.46
CA SER A 117 7.09 -12.23 2.70
C SER A 117 7.76 -13.48 3.29
N PRO A 118 8.05 -14.53 2.51
CA PRO A 118 8.79 -15.66 3.05
C PRO A 118 10.14 -15.10 3.49
N ALA A 119 10.51 -15.38 4.75
CA ALA A 119 11.87 -15.12 5.21
C ALA A 119 12.83 -15.64 4.13
N VAL A 120 13.65 -14.75 3.55
CA VAL A 120 14.73 -15.16 2.66
C VAL A 120 15.44 -16.32 3.35
N PRO A 121 15.45 -17.54 2.76
CA PRO A 121 16.21 -18.61 3.37
C PRO A 121 17.65 -18.14 3.34
N THR A 122 18.21 -17.86 4.53
CA THR A 122 19.66 -17.84 4.69
C THR A 122 20.12 -19.18 4.14
N VAL A 123 20.72 -19.17 2.95
CA VAL A 123 21.50 -20.28 2.46
C VAL A 123 22.57 -20.50 3.53
N GLY A 124 22.31 -21.48 4.40
CA GLY A 124 23.35 -22.10 5.17
C GLY A 124 24.24 -22.76 4.15
N SER A 125 25.32 -22.09 3.79
CA SER A 125 26.41 -22.67 3.04
C SER A 125 26.76 -23.98 3.74
N GLY A 126 26.45 -25.09 3.08
CA GLY A 126 27.03 -26.37 3.44
C GLY A 126 28.53 -26.22 3.26
N GLU A 127 29.25 -26.12 4.37
CA GLU A 127 30.69 -26.27 4.38
C GLU A 127 31.03 -27.54 5.18
N ALA A 128 31.49 -28.52 4.39
CA ALA A 128 32.42 -29.62 4.68
C ALA A 128 32.09 -30.61 5.80
#